data_AF-A0A6N7KJC7-F1
#
_entry.id   AF-A0A6N7KJC7-F1
#
_cell.length_a   1.000
_cell.length_b   1.000
_cell.length_c   1.000
_cell.angle_alpha   90.00
_cell.angle_beta   90.00
_cell.angle_gamma   90.00
#
_symmetry.space_group_name_H-M   'P 1'
#
loop_
_entity.id
_entity.type
_entity.pdbx_description
1 polymer ?
#
loop_
_entity_poly.entity_id
_entity_poly.type
_entity_poly.pdbx_seq_one_letter_code
_entity_poly.pdbx_strand_id
1 'polypeptide(L)'
;MTNIRTAAGRRRAVLLGIGAALPLAGAGAVYDALYVRSLDFGERCERGLVSGGGQLLETGASWLPPDAWCRFEDGSVSTTPFWALLLFYSLLTVTVWAVTALLRARDPRPRPGLDWQSEHGPSW
;
A
#
# COMPACT_ATOMS: atom_id res chain seq x y z
N MET A 1 -37.17 -16.94 -14.95
CA MET A 1 -36.84 -15.85 -14.01
C MET A 1 -35.39 -16.00 -13.56
N THR A 2 -34.46 -15.35 -14.24
CA THR A 2 -33.01 -15.53 -14.11
C THR A 2 -32.43 -14.56 -13.06
N ASN A 3 -32.30 -15.09 -11.85
CA ASN A 3 -31.25 -14.82 -10.85
C ASN A 3 -30.53 -13.45 -10.86
N ILE A 4 -31.28 -12.38 -10.56
CA ILE A 4 -30.76 -11.02 -10.39
C ILE A 4 -29.80 -10.93 -9.20
N ARG A 5 -29.99 -11.79 -8.17
CA ARG A 5 -29.15 -11.83 -6.96
C ARG A 5 -27.74 -12.39 -7.24
N THR A 6 -27.58 -13.40 -8.08
CA THR A 6 -26.25 -13.92 -8.44
C THR A 6 -25.50 -13.00 -9.40
N ALA A 7 -26.20 -12.31 -10.31
CA ALA A 7 -25.60 -11.31 -11.19
C ALA A 7 -25.03 -10.10 -10.42
N ALA A 8 -25.75 -9.63 -9.39
CA ALA A 8 -25.30 -8.56 -8.51
C ALA A 8 -24.07 -8.96 -7.67
N GLY A 9 -24.05 -10.19 -7.12
CA GLY A 9 -22.91 -10.72 -6.37
C GLY A 9 -21.65 -10.86 -7.22
N ARG A 10 -21.77 -11.33 -8.47
CA ARG A 10 -20.65 -11.50 -9.40
C ARG A 10 -20.05 -10.16 -9.84
N ARG A 11 -20.88 -9.14 -10.12
CA ARG A 11 -20.39 -7.79 -10.44
C ARG A 11 -19.67 -7.14 -9.26
N ARG A 12 -20.15 -7.32 -8.04
CA ARG A 12 -19.48 -6.82 -6.82
C ARG A 12 -18.14 -7.49 -6.58
N ALA A 13 -18.05 -8.81 -6.78
CA ALA A 13 -16.80 -9.56 -6.64
C ALA A 13 -15.76 -9.19 -7.70
N VAL A 14 -16.17 -8.94 -8.94
CA VAL A 14 -15.28 -8.47 -10.02
C VAL A 14 -14.79 -7.05 -9.77
N LEU A 15 -15.68 -6.13 -9.34
CA LEU A 15 -15.29 -4.76 -8.98
C LEU A 15 -14.34 -4.71 -7.77
N LEU A 16 -14.55 -5.57 -6.78
CA LEU A 16 -13.64 -5.70 -5.63
C LEU A 16 -12.31 -6.36 -6.00
N GLY A 17 -12.31 -7.34 -6.90
CA GLY A 17 -11.09 -7.98 -7.40
C GLY A 17 -10.23 -7.04 -8.24
N ILE A 18 -10.84 -6.31 -9.18
CA ILE A 18 -10.15 -5.31 -10.01
C ILE A 18 -9.71 -4.12 -9.14
N GLY A 19 -10.56 -3.68 -8.21
CA GLY A 19 -10.27 -2.59 -7.28
C GLY A 19 -9.15 -2.91 -6.28
N ALA A 20 -8.87 -4.18 -5.99
CA ALA A 20 -7.76 -4.60 -5.14
C ALA A 20 -6.48 -4.91 -5.96
N ALA A 21 -6.61 -5.43 -7.18
CA ALA A 21 -5.47 -5.73 -8.05
C ALA A 21 -4.77 -4.46 -8.55
N LEU A 22 -5.52 -3.40 -8.87
CA LEU A 22 -4.95 -2.13 -9.32
C LEU A 22 -4.00 -1.47 -8.29
N PRO A 23 -4.38 -1.30 -7.00
CA PRO A 23 -3.49 -0.70 -6.02
C PRO A 23 -2.30 -1.60 -5.70
N LEU A 24 -2.45 -2.93 -5.74
CA LEU A 24 -1.33 -3.87 -5.58
C LEU A 24 -0.31 -3.75 -6.74
N ALA A 25 -0.79 -3.71 -7.98
CA ALA A 25 0.08 -3.51 -9.14
C ALA A 25 0.74 -2.12 -9.12
N GLY A 26 -0.02 -1.08 -8.74
CA GLY A 26 0.51 0.26 -8.52
C GLY A 26 1.55 0.29 -7.39
N ALA A 27 1.35 -0.48 -6.33
CA ALA A 27 2.30 -0.60 -5.22
C ALA A 27 3.61 -1.24 -5.62
N GLY A 28 3.54 -2.35 -6.37
CA GLY A 28 4.72 -2.98 -6.92
C GLY A 28 5.51 -2.01 -7.80
N ALA A 29 4.84 -1.33 -8.72
CA ALA A 29 5.49 -0.39 -9.64
C ALA A 29 6.12 0.82 -8.92
N VAL A 30 5.43 1.40 -7.93
CA VAL A 30 5.97 2.52 -7.15
C VAL A 30 7.11 2.06 -6.25
N TYR A 31 7.01 0.89 -5.64
CA TYR A 31 8.10 0.32 -4.85
C TYR A 31 9.35 0.08 -5.69
N ASP A 32 9.18 -0.52 -6.88
CA ASP A 32 10.29 -0.78 -7.80
C ASP A 32 10.93 0.54 -8.28
N ALA A 33 10.12 1.55 -8.62
CA ALA A 33 10.62 2.88 -8.97
C ALA A 33 11.38 3.55 -7.81
N LEU A 34 10.87 3.45 -6.58
CA LEU A 34 11.55 3.96 -5.38
C LEU A 34 12.84 3.20 -5.08
N TYR A 35 12.84 1.89 -5.32
CA TYR A 35 14.00 1.03 -5.14
C TYR A 35 15.12 1.41 -6.12
N VAL A 36 14.82 1.45 -7.41
CA VAL A 36 15.76 1.90 -8.45
C VAL A 36 16.29 3.30 -8.14
N ARG A 37 15.43 4.21 -7.69
CA ARG A 37 15.84 5.57 -7.34
C ARG A 37 16.74 5.63 -6.11
N SER A 38 16.57 4.72 -5.15
CA SER A 38 17.43 4.62 -3.97
C SER A 38 18.84 4.12 -4.33
N LEU A 39 18.94 3.16 -5.26
CA LEU A 39 20.22 2.68 -5.80
C LEU A 39 20.96 3.78 -6.55
N ASP A 40 20.25 4.49 -7.43
CA ASP A 40 20.79 5.63 -8.17
C ASP A 40 21.24 6.77 -7.23
N PHE A 41 20.54 6.99 -6.12
CA PHE A 41 20.97 7.96 -5.10
C PHE A 41 22.30 7.55 -4.44
N GLY A 42 22.46 6.28 -4.08
CA GLY A 42 23.73 5.77 -3.54
C GLY A 42 24.88 5.94 -4.52
N GLU A 43 24.66 5.59 -5.79
CA GLU A 43 25.67 5.72 -6.84
C GLU A 43 26.04 7.19 -7.11
N ARG A 44 25.07 8.12 -7.03
CA ARG A 44 25.33 9.55 -7.11
C ARG A 44 26.11 10.08 -5.92
N CYS A 45 25.89 9.55 -4.72
CA CYS A 45 26.69 9.92 -3.55
C CYS A 45 28.14 9.48 -3.71
N GLU A 46 28.39 8.23 -4.13
CA GLU A 46 29.74 7.73 -4.41
C GLU A 46 30.44 8.54 -5.50
N ARG A 47 29.69 9.01 -6.51
CA ARG A 47 30.20 9.89 -7.58
C ARG A 47 30.36 11.36 -7.16
N GLY A 48 30.02 11.74 -5.93
CA GLY A 48 30.08 13.13 -5.46
C GLY A 48 29.10 14.08 -6.16
N LEU A 49 28.04 13.54 -6.77
CA LEU A 49 26.99 14.30 -7.47
C LEU A 49 25.90 14.81 -6.52
N VAL A 50 25.96 14.43 -5.25
CA VAL A 50 25.04 14.89 -4.21
C VAL A 50 25.69 16.03 -3.44
N SER A 51 24.95 17.14 -3.30
CA SER A 51 25.39 18.32 -2.56
C SER A 51 25.65 17.97 -1.09
N GLY A 52 26.88 18.12 -0.65
CA GLY A 52 27.33 17.94 0.74
C GLY A 52 28.61 18.73 0.99
N GLY A 53 28.88 19.03 2.27
CA GLY A 53 30.08 19.72 2.70
C GLY A 53 31.25 18.76 2.91
N GLY A 54 32.32 18.92 2.13
CA GLY A 54 33.53 18.11 2.22
C GLY A 54 33.46 16.77 1.47
N GLN A 55 34.34 15.83 1.85
CA GLN A 55 34.36 14.50 1.22
C GLN A 55 33.24 13.61 1.77
N LEU A 56 32.83 12.64 0.95
CA LEU A 56 31.90 11.59 1.35
C LEU A 56 32.57 10.71 2.40
N LEU A 57 31.91 10.57 3.55
CA LEU A 57 32.44 9.84 4.70
C LEU A 57 31.78 8.48 4.80
N GLU A 58 30.46 8.44 4.63
CA GLU A 58 29.68 7.22 4.78
C GLU A 58 28.39 7.28 3.96
N THR A 59 28.02 6.14 3.39
CA THR A 59 26.74 5.93 2.71
C THR A 59 25.99 4.81 3.40
N GLY A 60 24.69 5.00 3.62
CA GLY A 60 23.84 3.98 4.22
C GLY A 60 22.49 3.92 3.54
N ALA A 61 21.87 2.75 3.64
CA ALA A 61 20.47 2.56 3.30
C ALA A 61 19.78 1.87 4.47
N SER A 62 18.59 2.35 4.82
CA SER A 62 17.69 1.63 5.69
C SER A 62 17.22 0.34 5.02
N TRP A 63 16.83 -0.64 5.83
CA TRP A 63 16.24 -1.90 5.39
C TRP A 63 14.95 -1.73 4.57
N LEU A 64 14.34 -0.54 4.59
CA LEU A 64 13.21 -0.16 3.74
C LEU A 64 13.59 0.97 2.78
N PRO A 65 13.59 0.73 1.45
CA PRO A 65 13.57 1.80 0.45
C PRO A 65 12.36 2.71 0.70
N PRO A 66 12.46 4.03 0.53
CA PRO A 66 13.50 4.78 -0.16
C PRO A 66 14.61 5.36 0.74
N ASP A 67 14.72 4.98 2.01
CA ASP A 67 15.51 5.72 3.00
C ASP A 67 17.03 5.47 2.87
N ALA A 68 17.63 6.04 1.82
CA ALA A 68 19.07 6.14 1.62
C ALA A 68 19.61 7.50 2.08
N TRP A 69 20.80 7.48 2.67
CA TRP A 69 21.46 8.66 3.24
C TRP A 69 22.96 8.66 2.98
N CYS A 70 23.54 9.84 2.94
CA CYS A 70 24.95 10.08 2.70
C CYS A 70 25.45 11.12 3.70
N ARG A 71 26.53 10.79 4.40
CA ARG A 71 27.15 11.62 5.44
C ARG A 71 28.49 12.13 4.93
N PHE A 72 28.72 13.42 5.12
CA PHE A 72 29.94 14.10 4.70
C PHE A 72 30.76 14.60 5.90
N GLU A 73 32.02 14.94 5.67
CA GLU A 73 32.98 15.41 6.69
C GLU A 73 32.49 16.61 7.51
N ASP A 74 31.82 17.59 6.88
CA ASP A 74 31.31 18.78 7.57
C ASP A 74 30.09 18.49 8.47
N GLY A 75 29.73 17.22 8.65
CA GLY A 75 28.55 16.79 9.40
C GLY A 75 27.23 16.97 8.63
N SER A 76 27.29 17.42 7.38
CA SER A 76 26.11 17.47 6.52
C SER A 76 25.64 16.06 6.17
N VAL A 77 24.31 15.86 6.21
CA VAL A 77 23.66 14.59 5.84
C VAL A 77 22.66 14.89 4.73
N SER A 78 22.85 14.24 3.58
CA SER A 78 21.88 14.27 2.49
C SER A 78 21.06 12.99 2.51
N THR A 79 19.74 13.12 2.45
CA THR A 79 18.81 11.99 2.50
C THR A 79 17.92 12.01 1.27
N THR A 80 17.28 10.88 1.00
CA THR A 80 16.25 10.83 -0.03
C THR A 80 15.12 11.84 0.22
N PRO A 81 14.51 12.39 -0.85
CA PRO A 81 13.51 13.44 -0.70
C PRO A 81 12.30 12.94 0.09
N PHE A 82 11.87 13.72 1.08
CA PHE A 82 10.72 13.42 1.96
C PHE A 82 9.44 12.99 1.21
N TRP A 83 9.21 13.52 0.01
CA TRP A 83 8.08 13.13 -0.85
C TRP A 83 8.09 11.65 -1.24
N ALA A 84 9.26 11.05 -1.39
CA ALA A 84 9.39 9.62 -1.68
C ALA A 84 8.86 8.76 -0.52
N LEU A 85 9.18 9.15 0.72
CA LEU A 85 8.64 8.51 1.93
C LEU A 85 7.12 8.69 2.01
N LEU A 86 6.61 9.90 1.77
CA LEU A 86 5.16 10.15 1.76
C LEU A 86 4.42 9.28 0.73
N LEU A 87 4.96 9.16 -0.49
CA LEU A 87 4.38 8.32 -1.53
C LEU A 87 4.39 6.85 -1.10
N PHE A 88 5.50 6.38 -0.52
CA PHE A 88 5.59 5.01 -0.02
C PHE A 88 4.54 4.71 1.07
N TYR A 89 4.48 5.54 2.12
CA TYR A 89 3.55 5.32 3.23
C TYR A 89 2.08 5.48 2.85
N SER A 90 1.75 6.45 1.99
CA SER A 90 0.38 6.62 1.50
C SER A 90 -0.09 5.39 0.72
N LEU A 91 0.80 4.82 -0.08
CA LEU A 91 0.48 3.68 -0.92
C LEU A 91 0.43 2.36 -0.11
N LEU A 92 1.32 2.20 0.86
CA LEU A 92 1.24 1.12 1.85
C LEU A 92 -0.09 1.18 2.62
N THR A 93 -0.51 2.37 3.03
CA THR A 93 -1.81 2.58 3.68
C THR A 93 -2.94 2.12 2.77
N VAL A 94 -3.03 2.62 1.53
CA VAL A 94 -4.06 2.22 0.57
C VAL A 94 -4.08 0.71 0.35
N THR A 95 -2.92 0.07 0.23
CA THR A 95 -2.80 -1.37 0.02
C THR A 95 -3.32 -2.16 1.22
N VAL A 96 -2.94 -1.78 2.44
CA VAL A 96 -3.43 -2.42 3.68
C VAL A 96 -4.95 -2.26 3.80
N TRP A 97 -5.50 -1.08 3.50
CA TRP A 97 -6.94 -0.85 3.52
C TRP A 97 -7.68 -1.68 2.46
N ALA A 98 -7.14 -1.77 1.25
CA ALA A 98 -7.72 -2.56 0.17
C ALA A 98 -7.73 -4.07 0.51
N VAL A 99 -6.62 -4.59 1.03
CA VAL A 99 -6.53 -6.00 1.49
C VAL A 99 -7.49 -6.25 2.64
N THR A 100 -7.54 -5.36 3.64
CA THR A 100 -8.47 -5.49 4.78
C THR A 100 -9.92 -5.47 4.32
N ALA A 101 -10.27 -4.58 3.38
CA ALA A 101 -11.61 -4.52 2.80
C ALA A 101 -11.96 -5.79 2.02
N LEU A 102 -11.00 -6.34 1.27
CA LEU A 102 -11.16 -7.59 0.53
C LEU A 102 -11.36 -8.78 1.47
N LEU A 103 -10.58 -8.87 2.55
CA LEU A 103 -10.73 -9.89 3.58
C LEU A 103 -12.10 -9.80 4.25
N ARG A 104 -12.54 -8.59 4.64
CA ARG A 104 -13.88 -8.36 5.20
C ARG A 104 -15.01 -8.67 4.23
N ALA A 105 -14.80 -8.51 2.92
CA ALA A 105 -15.79 -8.87 1.91
C ALA A 105 -15.81 -10.39 1.65
N ARG A 106 -14.68 -11.07 1.87
CA ARG A 106 -14.53 -12.53 1.74
C ARG A 106 -15.08 -13.28 2.95
N ASP A 107 -15.08 -12.69 4.14
CA ASP A 107 -15.79 -13.21 5.31
C ASP A 107 -17.26 -12.76 5.28
N PRO A 108 -18.19 -13.61 4.83
CA PRO A 108 -19.60 -13.32 5.02
C PRO A 108 -19.83 -13.46 6.51
N ARG A 109 -20.10 -12.35 7.23
CA ARG A 109 -20.69 -12.44 8.57
C ARG A 109 -21.81 -13.48 8.53
N PRO A 110 -21.89 -14.42 9.49
CA PRO A 110 -23.10 -15.20 9.66
C PRO A 110 -24.23 -14.18 9.86
N ARG A 111 -25.25 -14.22 8.99
CA ARG A 111 -26.45 -13.40 9.16
C ARG A 111 -27.02 -13.73 10.54
N PRO A 112 -27.05 -12.81 11.51
CA PRO A 112 -27.80 -13.04 12.72
C PRO A 112 -29.27 -12.91 12.35
N GLY A 113 -30.04 -13.99 12.52
CA GLY A 113 -31.48 -13.94 12.67
C GLY A 113 -32.27 -13.61 11.41
N LEU A 114 -32.53 -14.62 10.58
CA LEU A 114 -33.77 -14.67 9.77
C LEU A 114 -34.78 -15.64 10.42
N ASP A 115 -34.65 -15.82 11.74
CA ASP A 115 -35.30 -16.85 12.55
C ASP A 115 -36.25 -16.23 13.59
N TRP A 116 -36.46 -14.90 13.59
CA TRP A 116 -37.52 -14.26 14.38
C TRP A 116 -38.86 -14.24 13.64
N GLN A 117 -39.25 -15.39 13.09
CA GLN A 117 -40.60 -15.64 12.60
C GLN A 117 -41.29 -16.61 13.58
N SER A 118 -41.41 -16.19 14.84
CA SER A 118 -42.33 -16.83 15.78
C SER A 118 -43.73 -16.34 15.45
N GLU A 119 -44.36 -17.08 14.55
CA GLU A 119 -45.80 -17.34 14.52
C GLU A 119 -46.41 -17.19 15.92
N HIS A 120 -47.08 -16.07 16.20
CA HIS A 120 -48.09 -15.99 17.25
C HIS A 120 -49.36 -15.50 16.57
N GLY A 121 -50.24 -16.47 16.28
CA GLY A 121 -51.55 -16.24 15.69
C GLY A 121 -52.48 -15.46 16.61
N PRO A 122 -53.63 -15.01 16.08
CA PRO A 122 -54.59 -14.21 16.82
C PRO A 122 -55.34 -15.09 17.83
N SER A 123 -55.19 -14.81 19.12
CA SER A 123 -56.12 -15.28 20.15
C SER A 123 -57.18 -14.20 20.38
N TRP A 124 -58.39 -14.57 19.95
CA TRP A 124 -59.71 -14.07 20.31
C TRP A 124 -59.83 -13.64 21.78
#